data_AF-A0A937ZAI3-F1
#
_entry.id   AF-A0A937ZAI3-F1
#
_cell.length_a   1.000
_cell.length_b   1.000
_cell.length_c   1.000
_cell.angle_alpha   90.00
_cell.angle_beta   90.00
_cell.angle_gamma   90.00
#
_symmetry.space_group_name_H-M   'P 1'
#
loop_
_entity.id
_entity.type
_entity.pdbx_description
1 polymer ?
#
loop_
_entity_poly.entity_id
_entity_poly.type
_entity_poly.pdbx_seq_one_letter_code
_entity_poly.pdbx_strand_id
1 'polypeptide(L)'
;MRSTAPTRNTISRVSGGASEAGCGSWPPLRVDAMSQDPVALLKRYHAAMNALRLDEVETMFAADAEYHSPSVGALIGRDAILAAMRRYFAEYPDQVAVDERLEQLGPDNVRSTWNLRATAKSTGEPYVRRGIEIVRFTSQGLIRRIEVTDT
;
A
#
# COMPACT_ATOMS: atom_id res chain seq x y z
N MET A 1 72.23 40.44 32.64
CA MET A 1 72.22 39.71 33.94
C MET A 1 71.32 38.49 33.77
N ARG A 2 71.90 37.35 33.37
CA ARG A 2 72.11 36.11 34.16
C ARG A 2 70.84 35.52 34.79
N SER A 3 70.39 34.37 34.26
CA SER A 3 70.08 33.12 35.00
C SER A 3 69.57 32.06 34.01
N THR A 4 70.41 31.12 33.54
CA THR A 4 70.57 29.70 33.97
C THR A 4 69.38 28.75 33.70
N ALA A 5 69.67 27.73 32.87
CA ALA A 5 68.89 26.52 32.54
C ALA A 5 68.83 25.52 33.75
N PRO A 6 68.25 24.29 33.71
CA PRO A 6 68.45 23.17 32.72
C PRO A 6 67.13 22.40 32.37
N THR A 7 67.00 21.39 31.49
CA THR A 7 67.49 19.99 31.60
C THR A 7 66.90 19.09 30.48
N ARG A 8 67.72 18.18 29.92
CA ARG A 8 67.49 16.84 29.28
C ARG A 8 66.46 16.59 28.16
N ASN A 9 67.02 16.36 26.97
CA ASN A 9 66.99 15.17 26.10
C ASN A 9 66.19 13.90 26.54
N THR A 10 65.36 13.34 25.65
CA THR A 10 65.22 11.89 25.34
C THR A 10 64.66 11.71 23.92
N ILE A 11 65.12 10.63 23.28
CA ILE A 11 65.16 10.27 21.86
C ILE A 11 64.11 9.17 21.52
N SER A 12 63.76 9.07 20.22
CA SER A 12 63.23 7.91 19.46
C SER A 12 61.75 7.53 19.63
N ARG A 13 61.03 6.93 18.67
CA ARG A 13 61.06 6.63 17.20
C ARG A 13 59.80 5.75 16.97
N VAL A 14 59.45 5.49 15.71
CA VAL A 14 58.54 4.43 15.19
C VAL A 14 57.13 4.96 14.87
N SER A 15 56.78 5.28 13.62
CA SER A 15 56.54 4.44 12.41
C SER A 15 55.18 3.72 12.41
N GLY A 16 54.42 3.91 11.31
CA GLY A 16 53.30 3.07 10.88
C GLY A 16 51.94 3.59 11.35
N GLY A 17 50.90 3.70 10.53
CA GLY A 17 50.70 3.27 9.15
C GLY A 17 49.24 3.53 8.75
N ALA A 18 48.99 3.38 7.46
CA ALA A 18 47.67 3.21 6.82
C ALA A 18 46.65 4.34 7.01
N SER A 19 46.65 5.27 6.06
CA SER A 19 45.40 5.89 5.59
C SER A 19 44.70 4.87 4.69
N GLU A 20 43.60 4.29 5.17
CA GLU A 20 42.62 3.64 4.31
C GLU A 20 41.20 4.10 4.66
N ALA A 21 40.44 4.29 3.58
CA ALA A 21 38.98 4.23 3.49
C ALA A 21 38.15 5.32 4.19
N GLY A 22 37.86 6.37 3.43
CA GLY A 22 36.63 7.14 3.55
C GLY A 22 35.85 7.07 2.23
N CYS A 23 35.47 5.87 1.79
CA CYS A 23 34.49 5.73 0.72
C CYS A 23 33.17 6.35 1.22
N GLY A 24 32.68 7.37 0.49
CA GLY A 24 31.52 8.15 0.89
C GLY A 24 30.34 7.26 1.25
N SER A 25 29.92 7.33 2.51
CA SER A 25 28.64 6.80 2.97
C SER A 25 27.54 7.63 2.32
N TRP A 26 26.94 7.11 1.25
CA TRP A 26 25.65 7.62 0.77
C TRP A 26 24.59 7.13 1.77
N PRO A 27 23.69 7.98 2.28
CA PRO A 27 22.58 7.49 3.08
C PRO A 27 21.73 6.55 2.20
N PRO A 28 21.22 5.43 2.74
CA PRO A 28 20.27 4.62 1.99
C PRO A 28 19.08 5.51 1.61
N LEU A 29 18.66 5.45 0.35
CA LEU A 29 17.39 5.99 -0.10
C LEU A 29 16.32 5.50 0.89
N ARG A 30 15.74 6.41 1.68
CA ARG A 30 14.49 6.12 2.36
C ARG A 30 13.48 5.92 1.23
N VAL A 31 13.22 4.65 0.90
CA VAL A 31 11.94 4.28 0.34
C VAL A 31 10.95 4.77 1.38
N ASP A 32 10.12 5.75 1.04
CA ASP A 32 9.10 6.26 1.94
C ASP A 32 8.19 5.08 2.29
N ALA A 33 8.49 4.42 3.40
CA ALA A 33 7.74 3.28 3.88
C ALA A 33 6.32 3.77 4.16
N MET A 34 5.32 3.01 3.70
CA MET A 34 3.95 3.33 4.04
C MET A 34 3.82 3.37 5.57
N SER A 35 3.17 4.40 6.07
CA SER A 35 3.01 4.61 7.52
C SER A 35 1.87 3.78 8.13
N GLN A 36 1.11 3.06 7.31
CA GLN A 36 -0.10 2.34 7.69
C GLN A 36 -0.06 0.88 7.27
N ASP A 37 -0.65 0.01 8.10
CA ASP A 37 -0.81 -1.42 7.79
C ASP A 37 -1.77 -1.59 6.59
N PRO A 38 -1.28 -2.12 5.45
CA PRO A 38 -2.12 -2.25 4.26
C PRO A 38 -3.24 -3.29 4.44
N VAL A 39 -3.09 -4.27 5.35
CA VAL A 39 -4.16 -5.23 5.65
C VAL A 39 -5.30 -4.53 6.39
N ALA A 40 -4.99 -3.66 7.34
CA ALA A 40 -5.99 -2.84 8.03
C ALA A 40 -6.71 -1.89 7.07
N LEU A 41 -5.99 -1.29 6.12
CA LEU A 41 -6.58 -0.45 5.08
C LEU A 41 -7.55 -1.22 4.19
N LEU A 42 -7.16 -2.42 3.74
CA LEU A 42 -8.02 -3.26 2.92
C LEU A 42 -9.30 -3.67 3.67
N LYS A 43 -9.18 -4.08 4.94
CA LYS A 43 -10.35 -4.40 5.77
C LYS A 43 -11.30 -3.22 5.92
N ARG A 44 -10.78 -2.01 6.06
CA ARG A 44 -11.60 -0.79 6.15
C ARG A 44 -12.35 -0.53 4.84
N TYR A 45 -11.69 -0.72 3.70
CA TYR A 45 -12.33 -0.62 2.39
C TYR A 45 -13.46 -1.65 2.23
N HIS A 46 -13.21 -2.93 2.56
CA HIS A 46 -14.26 -3.96 2.49
C HIS A 46 -15.44 -3.69 3.43
N ALA A 47 -15.18 -3.19 4.64
CA ALA A 47 -16.23 -2.78 5.56
C ALA A 47 -17.10 -1.65 4.97
N ALA A 48 -16.47 -0.65 4.34
CA ALA A 48 -17.20 0.44 3.68
C ALA A 48 -18.01 -0.04 2.46
N MET A 49 -17.46 -0.97 1.67
CA MET A 49 -18.16 -1.61 0.55
C MET A 49 -19.38 -2.40 1.01
N ASN A 50 -19.26 -3.22 2.06
CA ASN A 50 -20.39 -3.97 2.64
C ASN A 50 -21.44 -3.06 3.30
N ALA A 51 -21.02 -1.92 3.84
CA ALA A 51 -21.92 -0.92 4.39
C ALA A 51 -22.52 0.02 3.32
N LEU A 52 -22.16 -0.16 2.04
CA LEU A 52 -22.59 0.66 0.90
C LEU A 52 -22.30 2.16 1.08
N ARG A 53 -21.24 2.50 1.82
CA ARG A 53 -20.87 3.89 2.16
C ARG A 53 -19.97 4.49 1.10
N LEU A 54 -20.56 4.84 -0.05
CA LEU A 54 -19.80 5.36 -1.19
C LEU A 54 -18.97 6.61 -0.86
N ASP A 55 -19.48 7.49 -0.01
CA ASP A 55 -18.74 8.70 0.42
C ASP A 55 -17.48 8.34 1.23
N GLU A 56 -17.54 7.27 2.03
CA GLU A 56 -16.36 6.76 2.75
C GLU A 56 -15.38 6.10 1.79
N VAL A 57 -15.89 5.29 0.85
CA VAL A 57 -15.08 4.64 -0.20
C VAL A 57 -14.34 5.66 -1.05
N GLU A 58 -14.96 6.78 -1.42
CA GLU A 58 -14.34 7.86 -2.19
C GLU A 58 -13.05 8.38 -1.52
N THR A 59 -13.05 8.54 -0.20
CA THR A 59 -11.88 9.05 0.54
C THR A 59 -10.70 8.08 0.55
N MET A 60 -10.92 6.82 0.17
CA MET A 60 -9.90 5.77 0.18
C MET A 60 -9.13 5.67 -1.14
N PHE A 61 -9.62 6.26 -2.23
CA PHE A 61 -8.99 6.18 -3.55
C PHE A 61 -8.08 7.37 -3.84
N ALA A 62 -6.90 7.08 -4.41
CA ALA A 62 -6.09 8.09 -5.07
C ALA A 62 -6.84 8.66 -6.28
N ALA A 63 -6.61 9.93 -6.62
CA ALA A 63 -7.32 10.58 -7.73
C ALA A 63 -7.12 9.85 -9.07
N ASP A 64 -5.92 9.31 -9.29
CA ASP A 64 -5.51 8.58 -10.49
C ASP A 64 -5.68 7.06 -10.37
N ALA A 65 -6.40 6.56 -9.35
CA ALA A 65 -6.53 5.14 -9.07
C ALA A 65 -7.09 4.32 -10.24
N GLU A 66 -6.73 3.04 -10.29
CA GLU A 66 -7.14 2.15 -11.36
C GLU A 66 -7.85 0.91 -10.82
N TYR A 67 -8.87 0.45 -11.53
CA TYR A 67 -9.56 -0.79 -11.25
C TYR A 67 -9.61 -1.65 -12.50
N HIS A 68 -9.17 -2.89 -12.39
CA HIS A 68 -9.09 -3.84 -13.50
C HIS A 68 -9.84 -5.12 -13.13
N SER A 69 -10.83 -5.52 -13.93
CA SER A 69 -11.50 -6.81 -13.77
C SER A 69 -11.90 -7.40 -15.12
N PRO A 70 -12.02 -8.74 -15.24
CA PRO A 70 -12.49 -9.38 -16.46
C PRO A 70 -13.90 -8.93 -16.88
N SER A 71 -14.78 -8.64 -15.92
CA SER A 71 -16.18 -8.32 -16.21
C SER A 71 -16.40 -6.87 -16.62
N VAL A 72 -15.55 -5.93 -16.17
CA VAL A 72 -15.72 -4.49 -16.39
C VAL A 72 -14.65 -3.92 -17.32
N GLY A 73 -13.52 -4.61 -17.48
CA GLY A 73 -12.34 -4.09 -18.15
C GLY A 73 -11.53 -3.19 -17.21
N ALA A 74 -11.00 -2.10 -17.75
CA ALA A 74 -10.19 -1.12 -17.01
C ALA A 74 -10.97 0.17 -16.76
N LEU A 75 -11.03 0.60 -15.50
CA LEU A 75 -11.51 1.91 -15.08
C LEU A 75 -10.32 2.72 -14.56
N ILE A 76 -10.11 3.90 -15.14
CA ILE A 76 -8.96 4.77 -14.85
C ILE A 76 -9.47 6.06 -14.23
N GLY A 77 -8.94 6.39 -13.05
CA GLY A 77 -9.33 7.54 -12.24
C GLY A 77 -10.44 7.23 -11.24
N ARG A 78 -10.35 7.85 -10.06
CA ARG A 78 -11.31 7.68 -8.95
C ARG A 78 -12.76 7.90 -9.40
N ASP A 79 -13.01 8.94 -10.18
CA ASP A 79 -14.37 9.30 -10.58
C ASP A 79 -15.02 8.21 -11.46
N ALA A 80 -14.25 7.57 -12.34
CA ALA A 80 -14.72 6.46 -13.16
C ALA A 80 -15.03 5.23 -12.31
N ILE A 81 -14.18 4.93 -11.32
CA ILE A 81 -14.39 3.85 -10.35
C ILE A 81 -15.66 4.09 -9.53
N LEU A 82 -15.83 5.30 -8.98
CA LEU A 82 -17.00 5.65 -8.16
C LEU A 82 -18.30 5.66 -8.96
N ALA A 83 -18.26 6.11 -10.22
CA ALA A 83 -19.43 6.04 -11.11
C ALA A 83 -19.85 4.59 -11.36
N ALA A 84 -18.89 3.68 -11.54
CA ALA A 84 -19.16 2.25 -11.68
C ALA A 84 -19.68 1.64 -10.37
N MET A 85 -19.06 1.93 -9.23
CA MET A 85 -19.51 1.46 -7.91
C MET A 85 -20.92 1.94 -7.57
N ARG A 86 -21.27 3.19 -7.91
CA ARG A 86 -22.63 3.72 -7.72
C ARG A 86 -23.67 2.92 -8.50
N ARG A 87 -23.38 2.58 -9.76
CA ARG A 87 -24.25 1.72 -10.58
C ARG A 87 -24.34 0.31 -10.00
N TYR A 88 -23.21 -0.24 -9.57
CA TYR A 88 -23.12 -1.55 -8.95
C TYR A 88 -23.97 -1.63 -7.67
N PHE A 89 -23.87 -0.66 -6.76
CA PHE A 89 -24.70 -0.64 -5.54
C PHE A 89 -26.19 -0.42 -5.82
N ALA A 90 -26.54 0.31 -6.89
CA ALA A 90 -27.94 0.45 -7.29
C ALA A 90 -28.53 -0.87 -7.80
N GLU A 91 -27.72 -1.71 -8.45
CA GLU A 91 -28.09 -3.04 -8.92
C GLU A 91 -28.05 -4.09 -7.81
N TYR A 92 -27.11 -4.00 -6.88
CA TYR A 92 -26.87 -4.97 -5.81
C TYR A 92 -26.94 -4.29 -4.43
N PRO A 93 -28.13 -3.87 -3.99
CA PRO A 93 -28.31 -3.09 -2.75
C PRO A 93 -28.16 -3.93 -1.47
N ASP A 94 -27.99 -5.24 -1.58
CA ASP A 94 -27.81 -6.20 -0.49
C ASP A 94 -26.44 -6.90 -0.57
N GLN A 95 -25.49 -6.34 -1.32
CA GLN A 95 -24.20 -6.99 -1.54
C GLN A 95 -23.43 -7.20 -0.23
N VAL A 96 -22.91 -8.41 -0.07
CA VAL A 96 -22.00 -8.77 1.03
C VAL A 96 -20.84 -9.57 0.46
N ALA A 97 -19.63 -9.04 0.65
CA ALA A 97 -18.37 -9.71 0.36
C ALA A 97 -17.69 -10.14 1.67
N VAL A 98 -17.15 -11.36 1.70
CA VAL A 98 -16.40 -11.90 2.84
C VAL A 98 -15.02 -12.30 2.36
N ASP A 99 -13.99 -11.79 3.04
CA ASP A 99 -12.62 -12.25 2.87
C ASP A 99 -12.44 -13.63 3.50
N GLU A 100 -12.16 -14.65 2.68
CA GLU A 100 -11.74 -15.96 3.17
C GLU A 100 -10.29 -15.93 3.65
N ARG A 101 -9.46 -15.13 2.98
CA ARG A 101 -8.03 -15.05 3.25
C ARG A 101 -7.49 -13.69 2.81
N LEU A 102 -6.73 -13.07 3.72
CA LEU A 102 -5.98 -11.86 3.45
C LEU A 102 -4.49 -12.13 3.59
N GLU A 103 -3.71 -11.67 2.63
CA GLU A 103 -2.26 -11.86 2.60
C GLU A 103 -1.56 -10.60 2.16
N GLN A 104 -0.66 -10.10 3.02
CA GLN A 104 0.26 -9.05 2.62
C GLN A 104 1.33 -9.65 1.71
N LEU A 105 1.40 -9.22 0.44
CA LEU A 105 2.43 -9.70 -0.49
C LEU A 105 3.66 -8.76 -0.54
N GLY A 106 3.54 -7.55 0.02
CA GLY A 106 4.59 -6.56 0.08
C GLY A 106 4.26 -5.39 1.01
N PRO A 107 5.10 -4.34 1.05
CA PRO A 107 4.91 -3.21 1.95
C PRO A 107 3.63 -2.41 1.67
N ASP A 108 3.15 -2.43 0.43
CA ASP A 108 2.07 -1.58 -0.08
C ASP A 108 0.94 -2.38 -0.74
N ASN A 109 0.95 -3.70 -0.65
CA ASN A 109 0.02 -4.52 -1.40
C ASN A 109 -0.47 -5.76 -0.65
N VAL A 110 -1.76 -6.05 -0.85
CA VAL A 110 -2.48 -7.10 -0.15
C VAL A 110 -3.33 -7.86 -1.16
N ARG A 111 -3.31 -9.18 -1.05
CA ARG A 111 -4.23 -10.07 -1.73
C ARG A 111 -5.40 -10.40 -0.82
N SER A 112 -6.61 -10.29 -1.35
CA SER A 112 -7.81 -10.90 -0.78
C SER A 112 -8.30 -12.03 -1.66
N THR A 113 -8.60 -13.18 -1.05
CA THR A 113 -9.50 -14.19 -1.62
C THR A 113 -10.87 -13.99 -0.99
N TRP A 114 -11.90 -13.82 -1.79
CA TRP A 114 -13.22 -13.41 -1.30
C TRP A 114 -14.36 -14.19 -1.96
N ASN A 115 -15.51 -14.21 -1.26
CA ASN A 115 -16.80 -14.58 -1.82
C ASN A 115 -17.78 -13.43 -1.66
N LEU A 116 -18.57 -13.21 -2.70
CA LEU A 116 -19.59 -12.18 -2.77
C LEU A 116 -20.94 -12.82 -3.00
N ARG A 117 -21.95 -12.32 -2.28
CA ARG A 117 -23.35 -12.66 -2.47
C ARG A 117 -24.16 -11.37 -2.53
N ALA A 118 -25.08 -11.31 -3.47
CA ALA A 118 -26.07 -10.25 -3.61
C ALA A 118 -27.30 -10.80 -4.35
N THR A 119 -28.33 -9.98 -4.45
CA THR A 119 -29.49 -10.21 -5.29
C THR A 119 -29.55 -9.09 -6.33
N ALA A 120 -29.62 -9.45 -7.61
CA ALA A 120 -29.79 -8.47 -8.67
C ALA A 120 -31.16 -7.79 -8.51
N LYS A 121 -31.18 -6.48 -8.30
CA LYS A 121 -32.42 -5.71 -8.13
C LYS A 121 -33.29 -5.77 -9.39
N SER A 122 -32.67 -5.83 -10.56
CA SER A 122 -33.38 -5.82 -11.85
C SER A 122 -34.13 -7.12 -12.13
N THR A 123 -33.58 -8.27 -11.73
CA THR A 123 -34.13 -9.59 -12.06
C THR A 123 -34.65 -10.36 -10.84
N GLY A 124 -34.22 -10.00 -9.64
CA GLY A 124 -34.44 -10.79 -8.41
C GLY A 124 -33.56 -12.04 -8.32
N GLU A 125 -32.65 -12.26 -9.26
CA GLU A 125 -31.81 -13.46 -9.29
C GLU A 125 -30.61 -13.34 -8.34
N PRO A 126 -30.18 -14.46 -7.73
CA PRO A 126 -28.98 -14.47 -6.90
C PRO A 126 -27.74 -14.19 -7.74
N TYR A 127 -26.92 -13.26 -7.26
CA TYR A 127 -25.62 -12.94 -7.81
C TYR A 127 -24.53 -13.42 -6.84
N VAL A 128 -23.81 -14.47 -7.22
CA VAL A 128 -22.74 -15.06 -6.40
C VAL A 128 -21.46 -15.06 -7.19
N ARG A 129 -20.41 -14.50 -6.60
CA ARG A 129 -19.06 -14.50 -7.19
C ARG A 129 -18.04 -14.92 -6.15
N ARG A 130 -16.93 -15.42 -6.65
CA ARG A 130 -15.70 -15.64 -5.90
C ARG A 130 -14.55 -15.15 -6.73
N GLY A 131 -13.49 -14.74 -6.07
CA GLY A 131 -12.36 -14.23 -6.78
C GLY A 131 -11.19 -13.94 -5.87
N ILE A 132 -10.15 -13.46 -6.53
CA ILE A 132 -8.98 -12.91 -5.90
C ILE A 132 -8.91 -11.46 -6.32
N GLU A 133 -8.60 -10.57 -5.40
CA GLU A 133 -8.15 -9.23 -5.73
C GLU A 133 -6.77 -8.93 -5.14
N ILE A 134 -6.00 -8.13 -5.86
CA ILE A 134 -4.75 -7.56 -5.38
C ILE A 134 -4.94 -6.05 -5.32
N VAL A 135 -4.86 -5.51 -4.12
CA VAL A 135 -4.99 -4.07 -3.85
C VAL A 135 -3.62 -3.49 -3.54
N ARG A 136 -3.25 -2.44 -4.27
CA ARG A 136 -2.02 -1.66 -4.05
C ARG A 136 -2.37 -0.29 -3.51
N PHE A 137 -1.61 0.16 -2.52
CA PHE A 137 -1.77 1.42 -1.84
C PHE A 137 -0.61 2.38 -2.20
N THR A 138 -0.88 3.67 -2.10
CA THR A 138 0.14 4.73 -2.12
C THR A 138 0.80 4.82 -0.74
N SER A 139 1.94 5.53 -0.65
CA SER A 139 2.58 5.82 0.65
C SER A 139 1.69 6.59 1.64
N GLN A 140 0.62 7.22 1.16
CA GLN A 140 -0.39 7.92 1.97
C GLN A 140 -1.54 7.00 2.44
N GLY A 141 -1.51 5.71 2.10
CA GLY A 141 -2.57 4.76 2.45
C GLY A 141 -3.79 4.79 1.53
N LEU A 142 -3.74 5.51 0.40
CA LEU A 142 -4.82 5.54 -0.59
C LEU A 142 -4.68 4.39 -1.58
N ILE A 143 -5.80 3.77 -1.98
CA ILE A 143 -5.85 2.75 -3.03
C ILE A 143 -5.40 3.38 -4.35
N ARG A 144 -4.33 2.81 -4.92
CA ARG A 144 -3.79 3.19 -6.24
C ARG A 144 -4.26 2.26 -7.34
N ARG A 145 -4.39 0.96 -7.04
CA ARG A 145 -4.75 -0.05 -8.03
C ARG A 145 -5.47 -1.23 -7.38
N ILE A 146 -6.55 -1.68 -8.00
CA ILE A 146 -7.21 -2.94 -7.69
C ILE A 146 -7.20 -3.80 -8.96
N GLU A 147 -6.74 -5.03 -8.82
CA GLU A 147 -6.78 -6.04 -9.89
C GLU A 147 -7.58 -7.24 -9.42
N VAL A 148 -8.70 -7.50 -10.08
CA VAL A 148 -9.60 -8.61 -9.77
C VAL A 148 -9.40 -9.74 -10.77
N THR A 149 -9.39 -10.97 -10.28
CA THR A 149 -9.45 -12.20 -11.07
C THR A 149 -10.58 -13.07 -10.54
N ASP A 150 -11.48 -13.49 -11.43
CA ASP A 150 -12.58 -14.38 -11.08
C ASP A 150 -12.08 -15.83 -11.01
N THR A 151 -12.65 -16.63 -10.10
CA THR A 151 -12.26 -18.03 -9.85
C THR A 151 -13.41 -19.02 -9.97
#